data_AF-A0A9X2MI00-F1
#
_entry.id   AF-A0A9X2MI00-F1
#
_cell.length_a   1.000
_cell.length_b   1.000
_cell.length_c   1.000
_cell.angle_alpha   90.00
_cell.angle_beta   90.00
_cell.angle_gamma   90.00
#
_symmetry.space_group_name_H-M   'P 1'
#
loop_
_entity.id
_entity.type
_entity.pdbx_description
1 polymer ?
#
loop_
_entity_poly.entity_id
_entity_poly.type
_entity_poly.pdbx_seq_one_letter_code
_entity_poly.pdbx_strand_id
1 'polypeptide(L)'
;MEEDLRCYTLHYFYKVIDTDLFNGEDGFLEFKAHKATKIPSLEEDIKRGEAIRKDFAKLLKVSVEKIKRIDRDEYLENVPDDEEEE
;
A
#
# COMPACT_ATOMS: atom_id res chain seq x y z
N MET A 1 -13.39 -25.02 -20.42
CA MET A 1 -13.34 -23.64 -19.86
C MET A 1 -11.89 -23.22 -19.97
N GLU A 2 -11.60 -22.16 -20.71
CA GLU A 2 -10.25 -21.59 -20.76
C GLU A 2 -9.98 -20.87 -19.43
N GLU A 3 -8.87 -21.18 -18.77
CA GLU A 3 -8.48 -20.55 -17.50
C GLU A 3 -7.74 -19.23 -17.78
N ASP A 4 -8.08 -18.17 -17.04
CA ASP A 4 -7.33 -16.90 -17.09
C ASP A 4 -5.99 -17.09 -16.39
N LEU A 5 -4.91 -17.10 -17.18
CA LEU A 5 -3.53 -17.25 -16.70
C LEU A 5 -2.86 -15.89 -16.38
N ARG A 6 -3.58 -14.77 -16.50
CA ARG A 6 -3.01 -13.44 -16.26
C ARG A 6 -2.80 -13.20 -14.77
N CYS A 7 -1.58 -12.84 -14.41
CA CYS A 7 -1.26 -12.34 -13.09
C CYS A 7 -1.51 -10.83 -13.02
N TYR A 8 -2.23 -10.38 -11.99
CA TYR A 8 -2.46 -8.97 -11.70
C TYR A 8 -1.62 -8.55 -10.49
N THR A 9 -0.94 -7.42 -10.60
CA THR A 9 -0.27 -6.78 -9.47
C THR A 9 -1.19 -5.73 -8.88
N LEU A 10 -1.48 -5.87 -7.59
CA LEU A 10 -2.28 -4.92 -6.82
C LEU A 10 -1.35 -4.02 -6.03
N HIS A 11 -1.52 -2.72 -6.18
CA HIS A 11 -0.74 -1.70 -5.48
C HIS A 11 -1.61 -1.07 -4.39
N TYR A 12 -1.08 -1.00 -3.17
CA TYR A 12 -1.73 -0.35 -2.04
C TYR A 12 -0.77 0.71 -1.49
N PHE A 13 -1.22 1.97 -1.50
CA PHE A 13 -0.43 3.11 -1.06
C PHE A 13 -0.88 3.59 0.33
N TYR A 14 0.09 3.93 1.17
CA TYR A 14 -0.15 4.35 2.53
C TYR A 14 0.73 5.54 2.91
N LYS A 15 0.15 6.42 3.71
CA LYS A 15 0.81 7.53 4.39
C LYS A 15 0.90 7.23 5.89
N VAL A 16 2.08 7.37 6.47
CA VAL A 16 2.35 7.20 7.90
C VAL A 16 2.64 8.58 8.48
N ILE A 17 1.76 9.06 9.35
CA ILE A 17 1.87 10.39 9.95
C ILE A 17 2.44 10.31 11.37
N ASP A 18 3.03 11.41 11.84
CA ASP A 18 3.39 11.61 13.26
C ASP A 18 4.23 10.43 13.79
N THR A 19 5.32 10.09 13.10
CA THR A 19 6.21 9.02 13.55
C THR A 19 7.66 9.48 13.52
N ASP A 20 8.39 9.15 14.58
CA ASP A 20 9.82 9.38 14.67
C ASP A 20 10.62 8.57 13.63
N LEU A 21 9.98 7.59 12.97
CA LEU A 21 10.61 6.75 11.94
C LEU A 21 11.05 7.55 10.71
N PHE A 22 10.36 8.66 10.41
CA PHE A 22 10.66 9.52 9.26
C PHE A 22 11.15 10.90 9.71
N ASN A 23 11.91 10.96 10.80
CA ASN A 23 12.45 12.21 11.36
C ASN A 23 11.39 13.29 11.66
N GLY A 24 10.16 12.87 11.97
CA GLY A 24 9.02 13.77 12.20
C GLY A 24 8.28 14.22 10.94
N GLU A 25 8.72 13.78 9.76
CA GLU A 25 8.00 13.98 8.49
C GLU A 25 6.99 12.84 8.24
N ASP A 26 6.13 13.03 7.25
CA ASP A 26 5.22 11.99 6.79
C ASP A 26 5.99 10.93 5.99
N GLY A 27 5.78 9.66 6.31
CA GLY A 27 6.31 8.53 5.55
C GLY A 27 5.33 8.01 4.52
N PHE A 28 5.82 7.51 3.39
CA PHE A 28 5.00 6.97 2.31
C PHE A 28 5.43 5.54 1.99
N LEU A 29 4.47 4.63 1.89
CA LEU A 29 4.70 3.19 1.70
C LEU A 29 3.86 2.64 0.55
N GLU A 30 4.47 1.78 -0.25
CA GLU A 30 3.82 1.00 -1.28
C GLU A 30 3.86 -0.49 -0.91
N PHE A 31 2.72 -1.17 -1.04
CA PHE A 31 2.63 -2.63 -0.94
C PHE A 31 2.15 -3.23 -2.26
N LYS A 32 2.98 -4.10 -2.84
CA LYS A 32 2.68 -4.84 -4.07
C LYS A 32 2.24 -6.27 -3.73
N ALA A 33 1.09 -6.68 -4.25
CA ALA A 33 0.59 -8.04 -4.11
C ALA A 33 0.26 -8.66 -5.47
N HIS A 34 0.87 -9.80 -5.77
CA HIS A 34 0.58 -10.56 -6.99
C HIS A 34 -0.61 -11.50 -6.78
N LYS A 35 -1.58 -11.46 -7.69
CA LYS A 35 -2.72 -12.38 -7.73
C LYS A 35 -2.84 -13.02 -9.10
N ALA A 36 -2.88 -14.36 -9.10
CA ALA A 36 -2.79 -15.17 -10.30
C ALA A 36 -4.04 -15.20 -11.19
N THR A 37 -5.20 -14.71 -10.73
CA THR A 37 -6.46 -15.03 -11.44
C THR A 37 -7.54 -13.96 -11.47
N LYS A 38 -7.63 -13.04 -10.49
CA LYS A 38 -8.66 -11.97 -10.52
C LYS A 38 -8.29 -10.72 -9.74
N ILE A 39 -8.73 -9.58 -10.28
CA ILE A 39 -8.82 -8.31 -9.55
C ILE A 39 -9.91 -8.47 -8.47
N PRO A 40 -9.63 -8.13 -7.19
CA PRO A 40 -10.62 -8.22 -6.12
C PRO A 40 -11.80 -7.26 -6.35
N SER A 41 -12.97 -7.59 -5.79
CA SER A 41 -14.05 -6.62 -5.68
C SER A 41 -13.68 -5.48 -4.74
N LEU A 42 -14.42 -4.37 -4.78
CA LEU A 42 -14.21 -3.24 -3.88
C LEU A 42 -14.26 -3.65 -2.39
N GLU A 43 -15.18 -4.53 -2.01
CA GLU A 43 -15.26 -5.03 -0.62
C GLU A 43 -14.06 -5.91 -0.23
N GLU A 44 -13.60 -6.78 -1.15
CA GLU A 44 -12.39 -7.59 -0.92
C GLU A 44 -11.15 -6.69 -0.79
N ASP A 45 -11.06 -5.66 -1.62
CA ASP A 45 -10.00 -4.65 -1.60
C ASP A 45 -9.99 -3.85 -0.29
N ILE A 46 -11.14 -3.35 0.17
CA ILE A 46 -11.26 -2.60 1.44
C ILE A 46 -10.79 -3.47 2.62
N LYS A 47 -11.27 -4.72 2.70
CA LYS A 47 -10.89 -5.65 3.77
C LYS A 47 -9.39 -5.94 3.76
N ARG A 48 -8.80 -6.08 2.57
CA ARG A 48 -7.38 -6.34 2.40
C ARG A 48 -6.54 -5.12 2.74
N GLY A 49 -6.96 -3.93 2.30
CA GLY A 49 -6.32 -2.67 2.62
C GLY A 49 -6.30 -2.40 4.13
N GLU A 50 -7.39 -2.72 4.83
CA GLU A 50 -7.48 -2.67 6.30
C GLU A 50 -6.55 -3.67 7.00
N ALA A 51 -6.43 -4.90 6.49
CA ALA A 51 -5.53 -5.90 7.03
C ALA A 51 -4.06 -5.46 6.90
N ILE A 52 -3.66 -5.03 5.69
CA ILE A 52 -2.32 -4.51 5.42
C ILE A 52 -2.00 -3.30 6.31
N ARG A 53 -2.96 -2.37 6.46
CA ARG A 53 -2.84 -1.22 7.36
C ARG A 53 -2.52 -1.65 8.80
N LYS A 54 -3.22 -2.65 9.32
CA LYS A 54 -2.98 -3.20 10.67
C LYS A 54 -1.62 -3.89 10.77
N ASP A 55 -1.17 -4.56 9.72
CA ASP A 55 0.12 -5.23 9.72
C ASP A 55 1.29 -4.23 9.64
N PHE A 56 1.18 -3.17 8.83
CA PHE A 56 2.15 -2.07 8.86
C PHE A 56 2.24 -1.40 10.23
N ALA A 57 1.10 -1.19 10.89
CA ALA A 57 1.09 -0.62 12.24
C ALA A 57 1.90 -1.46 13.23
N LYS A 58 1.77 -2.80 13.16
CA LYS A 58 2.56 -3.72 13.99
C LYS A 58 4.05 -3.69 13.62
N LEU A 59 4.36 -3.73 12.32
CA LEU A 59 5.74 -3.75 11.81
C LEU A 59 6.50 -2.49 12.22
N LEU A 60 5.88 -1.34 12.04
CA LEU A 60 6.44 -0.02 12.35
C LEU A 60 6.29 0.34 13.84
N LYS A 61 5.57 -0.47 14.62
CA LYS A 61 5.26 -0.22 16.04
C LYS A 61 4.58 1.14 16.27
N VAL A 62 3.67 1.52 15.38
CA VAL A 62 2.86 2.75 15.45
C VAL A 62 1.37 2.42 15.59
N SER A 63 0.57 3.38 16.05
CA SER A 63 -0.88 3.23 16.07
C SER A 63 -1.44 3.09 14.65
N VAL A 64 -2.42 2.22 14.44
CA VAL A 64 -3.11 2.02 13.14
C VAL A 64 -3.70 3.34 12.60
N GLU A 65 -4.10 4.23 13.51
CA GLU A 65 -4.64 5.57 13.26
C GLU A 65 -3.66 6.45 12.49
N LYS A 66 -2.36 6.25 12.73
CA LYS A 66 -1.26 6.97 12.08
C LYS A 66 -0.98 6.48 10.66
N ILE A 67 -1.60 5.38 10.23
CA ILE A 67 -1.47 4.87 8.87
C ILE A 67 -2.76 5.17 8.12
N LYS A 68 -2.67 5.96 7.05
CA LYS A 68 -3.79 6.32 6.18
C LYS A 68 -3.60 5.68 4.83
N ARG A 69 -4.67 5.13 4.26
CA ARG A 69 -4.67 4.69 2.87
C ARG A 69 -4.83 5.93 1.99
N ILE A 70 -4.00 6.04 0.97
CA ILE A 70 -4.00 7.15 0.02
C ILE A 70 -4.12 6.58 -1.39
N ASP A 71 -4.44 7.42 -2.36
CA ASP A 71 -4.38 7.02 -3.77
C ASP A 71 -2.96 7.12 -4.33
N ARG A 72 -2.81 6.71 -5.59
CA ARG A 72 -1.52 6.69 -6.29
C ARG A 72 -0.98 8.09 -6.53
N ASP A 73 -1.85 9.04 -6.87
CA ASP A 73 -1.41 10.39 -7.25
C ASP A 73 -0.83 11.08 -6.00
N GLU A 74 -1.50 10.99 -4.85
CA GLU A 74 -0.96 11.50 -3.58
C GLU A 74 0.39 10.82 -3.22
N TYR A 75 0.55 9.52 -3.49
CA TYR A 75 1.82 8.84 -3.26
C TYR A 75 2.95 9.38 -4.14
N LEU A 76 2.72 9.49 -5.44
CA LEU A 76 3.74 9.95 -6.40
C LEU A 76 4.10 11.43 -6.25
N GLU A 77 3.19 12.27 -5.76
CA GLU A 77 3.51 13.67 -5.46
C GLU A 77 4.47 13.83 -4.28
N ASN A 78 4.55 12.83 -3.40
CA ASN A 78 5.29 12.93 -2.14
C ASN A 78 6.49 11.99 -2.03
N VAL A 79 6.53 10.93 -2.83
CA VAL A 79 7.72 10.11 -3.00
C VAL A 79 8.48 10.65 -4.20
N PRO A 80 9.72 11.15 -4.05
CA PRO A 80 10.50 11.55 -5.19
C PRO A 80 10.58 10.37 -6.17
N ASP A 81 10.36 10.66 -7.44
CA ASP A 81 10.53 9.70 -8.53
C ASP A 81 12.02 9.33 -8.57
N ASP A 82 12.42 8.35 -7.75
CA ASP A 82 13.62 7.56 -7.97
C ASP A 82 13.30 6.63 -9.14
N GLU A 83 13.10 7.25 -10.30
CA GLU A 83 13.03 6.58 -11.60
C GLU A 83 14.46 6.10 -11.90
N GLU A 84 14.78 4.87 -11.48
CA GLU A 84 15.63 3.89 -12.19
C GLU A 84 16.12 2.78 -11.24
N GLU A 85 15.42 1.64 -11.21
CA GLU A 85 16.09 0.33 -11.15
C GLU A 85 15.36 -0.62 -12.13
N GLU A 86 15.93 -0.65 -13.36
CA GLU A 86 15.91 -1.67 -14.45
C GLU A 86 14.61 -2.39 -14.87
#